data_AF-A0A7G8AFC1-F1
#
_entry.id   AF-A0A7G8AFC1-F1
#
_cell.length_a   1.000
_cell.length_b   1.000
_cell.length_c   1.000
_cell.angle_alpha   90.00
_cell.angle_beta   90.00
_cell.angle_gamma   90.00
#
_symmetry.space_group_name_H-M   'P 1'
#
loop_
_entity.id
_entity.type
_entity.pdbx_description
1 polymer ?
#
loop_
_entity_poly.entity_id
_entity_poly.type
_entity_poly.pdbx_seq_one_letter_code
_entity_poly.pdbx_strand_id
1 'polypeptide(L)'
;MSSTQKDVLFILYAIEAGGKAEPVPGVKILEMINSARQSGIHGTNFRTSCHTLVENGLLNKYRNASLKLAFRLTDDGRERAGEIYRKRLEEEQEK
;
A
#
# COMPACT_ATOMS: atom_id res chain seq x y z
N MET A 1 -8.49 3.33 -10.26
CA MET A 1 -7.67 3.29 -9.03
C MET A 1 -6.87 4.59 -8.92
N SER A 2 -6.96 5.28 -7.78
CA SER A 2 -6.29 6.57 -7.53
C SER A 2 -4.77 6.41 -7.37
N SER A 3 -4.03 7.52 -7.43
CA SER A 3 -2.59 7.54 -7.17
C SER A 3 -2.27 6.99 -5.78
N THR A 4 -2.95 7.47 -4.73
CA THR A 4 -2.81 6.98 -3.35
C THR A 4 -3.05 5.48 -3.22
N GLN A 5 -4.09 4.94 -3.88
CA GLN A 5 -4.36 3.50 -3.87
C GLN A 5 -3.20 2.71 -4.49
N LYS A 6 -2.64 3.19 -5.61
CA LYS A 6 -1.46 2.56 -6.25
C LYS A 6 -0.24 2.59 -5.33
N ASP A 7 -0.02 3.69 -4.59
CA ASP A 7 1.10 3.80 -3.66
C ASP A 7 0.98 2.82 -2.49
N VAL A 8 -0.22 2.65 -1.95
CA VAL A 8 -0.49 1.69 -0.87
C VAL A 8 -0.16 0.27 -1.36
N LEU A 9 -0.66 -0.12 -2.52
CA LEU A 9 -0.39 -1.44 -3.10
C LEU A 9 1.11 -1.64 -3.37
N PHE A 10 1.77 -0.64 -3.96
CA PHE A 10 3.20 -0.68 -4.25
C PHE A 10 4.05 -0.87 -2.98
N ILE A 11 3.80 -0.07 -1.94
CA ILE A 11 4.58 -0.14 -0.69
C ILE A 11 4.38 -1.50 -0.01
N LEU A 12 3.15 -2.00 0.05
CA LEU A 12 2.89 -3.31 0.64
C LEU A 12 3.58 -4.42 -0.13
N TYR A 13 3.54 -4.40 -1.46
CA TYR A 13 4.23 -5.38 -2.29
C TYR A 13 5.76 -5.32 -2.10
N ALA A 14 6.35 -4.12 -2.05
CA ALA A 14 7.77 -3.95 -1.81
C ALA A 14 8.20 -4.51 -0.43
N ILE A 15 7.37 -4.34 0.59
CA ILE A 15 7.61 -4.90 1.94
C ILE A 15 7.53 -6.43 1.92
N GLU A 16 6.51 -7.00 1.27
CA GLU A 16 6.34 -8.45 1.12
C GLU A 16 7.50 -9.08 0.33
N ALA A 17 7.92 -8.43 -0.77
CA ALA A 17 9.08 -8.85 -1.58
C ALA A 17 10.40 -8.82 -0.78
N GLY A 18 10.50 -7.93 0.22
CA GLY A 18 11.60 -7.91 1.20
C GLY A 18 11.50 -8.98 2.30
N GLY A 19 10.59 -9.96 2.17
CA GLY A 19 10.42 -11.08 3.11
C GLY A 19 9.54 -10.79 4.32
N LYS A 20 8.88 -9.62 4.38
CA LYS A 20 8.01 -9.24 5.51
C LYS A 20 6.56 -9.33 5.09
N ALA A 21 5.92 -10.45 5.41
CA ALA A 21 4.54 -10.70 5.04
C ALA A 21 3.54 -10.45 6.19
N GLU A 22 3.95 -9.81 7.27
CA GLU A 22 3.06 -9.46 8.38
C GLU A 22 2.19 -8.24 8.04
N PRO A 23 0.99 -8.11 8.65
CA PRO A 23 0.18 -6.91 8.51
C PRO A 23 0.95 -5.64 8.86
N VAL A 24 1.01 -4.69 7.93
CA VAL A 24 1.76 -3.45 8.08
C VAL A 24 0.88 -2.38 8.72
N PRO A 25 1.30 -1.73 9.82
CA PRO A 25 0.53 -0.64 10.42
C PRO A 25 0.25 0.50 9.42
N GLY A 26 -1.00 0.96 9.35
CA GLY A 26 -1.40 1.98 8.38
C GLY A 26 -0.62 3.29 8.50
N VAL A 27 -0.23 3.68 9.72
CA VAL A 27 0.62 4.86 9.95
C VAL A 27 1.99 4.70 9.27
N LYS A 28 2.61 3.52 9.39
CA LYS A 28 3.89 3.23 8.75
C LYS A 28 3.80 3.28 7.22
N ILE A 29 2.70 2.77 6.64
CA ILE A 29 2.46 2.86 5.20
C ILE A 29 2.39 4.33 4.77
N LEU A 30 1.60 5.15 5.48
CA LEU A 30 1.45 6.57 5.17
C LEU A 30 2.78 7.34 5.27
N GLU A 31 3.57 7.08 6.31
CA GLU A 31 4.90 7.67 6.48
C GLU A 31 5.84 7.32 5.33
N MET A 32 5.91 6.04 4.95
CA MET A 32 6.73 5.60 3.82
C MET A 32 6.31 6.27 2.52
N ILE A 33 5.01 6.33 2.22
CA ILE A 33 4.52 6.99 1.02
C ILE A 33 4.87 8.48 1.02
N ASN A 34 4.65 9.17 2.14
CA ASN A 34 4.93 10.61 2.24
C ASN A 34 6.42 10.92 2.18
N SER A 35 7.30 10.02 2.64
CA SER A 35 8.75 10.18 2.49
C SER A 35 9.24 10.07 1.04
N ALA A 36 8.51 9.34 0.19
CA ALA A 36 8.88 9.10 -1.20
C ALA A 36 8.22 10.08 -2.18
N ARG A 37 7.22 10.88 -1.74
CA ARG A 37 6.50 11.83 -2.59
C ARG A 37 6.98 13.25 -2.38
N GLN A 38 6.97 14.04 -3.46
CA GLN A 38 7.16 15.50 -3.38
C GLN A 38 6.00 16.20 -2.66
N SER A 39 4.78 15.67 -2.78
CA SER A 39 3.58 16.19 -2.10
C SER A 39 2.96 15.12 -1.21
N GLY A 40 2.82 15.44 0.07
CA GLY A 40 2.30 14.53 1.08
C GLY A 40 0.81 14.23 0.91
N ILE A 41 0.42 13.02 1.29
CA ILE A 41 -0.97 12.57 1.34
C ILE A 41 -1.56 12.93 2.69
N HIS A 42 -2.70 13.62 2.66
CA HIS A 42 -3.48 13.88 3.87
C HIS A 42 -4.07 12.58 4.44
N GLY A 43 -4.08 12.44 5.77
CA GLY A 43 -4.50 11.21 6.45
C GLY A 43 -5.92 10.75 6.11
N THR A 44 -6.85 11.69 5.85
CA THR A 44 -8.22 11.34 5.41
C THR A 44 -8.22 10.67 4.04
N ASN A 45 -7.46 11.19 3.07
CA ASN A 45 -7.38 10.63 1.72
C ASN A 45 -6.73 9.23 1.74
N PHE A 46 -5.73 9.06 2.60
CA PHE A 46 -5.10 7.77 2.84
C PHE A 46 -6.09 6.75 3.41
N ARG A 47 -6.83 7.12 4.45
CA ARG A 47 -7.84 6.23 5.08
C ARG A 47 -8.93 5.84 4.09
N THR A 48 -9.48 6.79 3.34
CA THR A 48 -10.47 6.51 2.29
C THR A 48 -9.91 5.54 1.27
N SER A 49 -8.66 5.74 0.82
CA SER A 49 -8.02 4.85 -0.14
C SER A 49 -7.85 3.42 0.40
N CYS A 50 -7.41 3.27 1.64
CA CYS A 50 -7.30 1.95 2.28
C CYS A 50 -8.68 1.28 2.44
N HIS A 51 -9.71 2.05 2.82
CA HIS A 51 -11.08 1.53 2.92
C HIS A 51 -11.57 0.98 1.58
N THR A 52 -11.44 1.78 0.52
CA THR A 52 -11.82 1.35 -0.82
C THR A 52 -11.04 0.12 -1.27
N LEU A 53 -9.74 0.02 -0.99
CA LEU A 53 -8.96 -1.17 -1.33
C LEU A 53 -9.43 -2.42 -0.57
N VAL A 54 -9.85 -2.29 0.68
CA VAL A 54 -10.46 -3.38 1.46
C VAL A 54 -11.81 -3.78 0.87
N GLU A 55 -12.67 -2.81 0.53
CA GLU A 55 -13.99 -3.08 -0.09
C GLU A 55 -13.86 -3.78 -1.44
N ASN A 56 -12.80 -3.50 -2.20
CA ASN A 56 -12.51 -4.14 -3.47
C ASN A 56 -11.76 -5.49 -3.31
N GLY A 57 -11.59 -6.00 -2.09
CA GLY A 57 -10.94 -7.29 -1.85
C GLY A 57 -9.43 -7.31 -2.11
N LEU A 58 -8.77 -6.15 -2.22
CA LEU A 58 -7.33 -6.05 -2.49
C LEU A 58 -6.48 -6.00 -1.20
N LEU A 59 -7.10 -5.66 -0.07
CA LEU A 59 -6.45 -5.62 1.23
C LEU A 59 -7.26 -6.36 2.30
N ASN A 60 -6.56 -7.12 3.13
CA ASN A 60 -7.07 -7.54 4.43
C ASN A 60 -6.79 -6.45 5.47
N LYS A 61 -7.81 -6.13 6.29
CA LYS A 61 -7.72 -5.17 7.39
C LYS A 61 -7.64 -5.89 8.73
N TYR A 62 -6.62 -5.56 9.50
CA TYR A 62 -6.38 -6.09 10.84
C TYR A 62 -6.40 -4.96 11.87
N ARG A 63 -6.66 -5.33 13.13
CA ARG A 63 -6.41 -4.47 14.29
C ARG A 63 -5.35 -5.14 15.14
N ASN A 64 -4.32 -4.41 15.52
CA ASN A 64 -3.36 -4.90 16.50
C ASN A 64 -3.94 -4.80 17.93
N ALA A 65 -3.20 -5.32 18.92
CA ALA A 65 -3.59 -5.29 20.34
C ALA A 65 -3.86 -3.87 20.88
N SER A 66 -3.25 -2.85 20.28
CA SER A 66 -3.47 -1.42 20.60
C SER A 66 -4.56 -0.76 19.74
N LEU A 67 -5.43 -1.54 19.10
CA LEU A 67 -6.52 -1.10 18.21
C LEU A 67 -6.08 -0.30 16.97
N LYS A 68 -4.78 -0.25 16.66
CA LYS A 68 -4.25 0.40 15.46
C LYS A 68 -4.52 -0.48 14.24
N LEU A 69 -4.95 0.14 13.15
CA LEU A 69 -5.20 -0.54 11.89
C LEU A 69 -3.89 -0.96 11.23
N ALA A 70 -3.89 -2.19 10.72
CA ALA A 70 -2.83 -2.74 9.90
C ALA A 70 -3.43 -3.40 8.65
N PHE A 71 -2.64 -3.48 7.59
CA PHE A 71 -3.10 -3.95 6.29
C PHE A 71 -2.11 -4.96 5.70
N ARG A 72 -2.64 -5.93 4.95
CA ARG A 72 -1.87 -6.87 4.15
C ARG A 72 -2.55 -7.05 2.80
N LEU A 73 -1.78 -7.38 1.76
CA LEU A 73 -2.35 -7.76 0.47
C LEU A 73 -3.11 -9.09 0.59
N THR A 74 -4.24 -9.18 -0.12
CA THR A 74 -4.87 -10.45 -0.48
C THR A 74 -4.11 -11.10 -1.63
N ASP A 75 -4.54 -12.28 -2.09
CA ASP A 75 -3.99 -12.89 -3.31
C ASP A 75 -4.21 -11.97 -4.54
N ASP A 76 -5.45 -11.53 -4.76
CA ASP A 76 -5.80 -10.57 -5.83
C ASP A 76 -5.05 -9.23 -5.66
N GLY A 77 -4.89 -8.79 -4.41
CA GLY A 77 -4.10 -7.62 -4.06
C GLY A 77 -2.64 -7.77 -4.49
N ARG A 78 -2.04 -8.95 -4.29
CA ARG A 78 -0.65 -9.25 -4.70
C ARG A 78 -0.48 -9.25 -6.19
N GLU A 79 -1.39 -9.89 -6.94
CA GLU A 79 -1.36 -9.86 -8.40
C GLU A 79 -1.39 -8.42 -8.90
N ARG A 80 -2.37 -7.63 -8.44
CA ARG A 80 -2.54 -6.26 -8.86
C ARG A 80 -1.36 -5.36 -8.44
N ALA A 81 -0.85 -5.54 -7.24
CA ALA A 81 0.29 -4.79 -6.74
C ALA A 81 1.58 -5.13 -7.49
N GLY A 82 1.77 -6.40 -7.88
CA GLY A 82 2.91 -6.84 -8.68
C GLY A 82 2.97 -6.19 -10.07
N GLU A 83 1.81 -6.01 -10.72
CA GLU A 83 1.74 -5.25 -11.99
C GLU A 83 2.18 -3.79 -11.81
N ILE A 84 1.71 -3.12 -10.75
CA ILE A 84 2.07 -1.73 -10.44
C ILE A 84 3.57 -1.63 -10.14
N TYR A 85 4.10 -2.61 -9.40
CA TYR A 85 5.50 -2.66 -9.02
C TYR A 85 6.41 -2.80 -10.25
N ARG A 86 6.14 -3.76 -11.13
CA ARG A 86 6.90 -3.95 -12.39
C ARG A 86 6.85 -2.71 -13.26
N LYS A 87 5.66 -2.14 -13.48
CA LYS A 87 5.49 -0.94 -14.30
C LYS A 87 6.31 0.25 -13.78
N ARG A 88 6.38 0.45 -12.45
CA ARG A 88 7.20 1.54 -11.88
C ARG A 88 8.70 1.31 -12.08
N LEU A 89 9.16 0.07 -11.99
CA LEU A 89 10.57 -0.25 -12.25
C LEU A 89 10.93 0.00 -13.71
N GLU A 90 10.05 -0.34 -14.65
CA GLU A 90 10.22 -0.04 -16.08
C GLU A 90 10.31 1.48 -16.32
N GLU A 91 9.38 2.26 -15.74
CA GLU A 91 9.36 3.73 -15.84
C GLU A 91 10.60 4.42 -15.21
N GLU A 92 11.27 3.78 -14.24
CA GLU A 92 12.52 4.28 -13.64
C GLU A 92 13.76 3.97 -14.48
N GLN A 93 13.75 2.87 -15.25
CA GLN A 93 14.86 2.48 -16.12
C GLN A 93 14.90 3.26 -17.45
N GLU A 94 13.77 3.83 -17.86
CA GLU A 94 13.66 4.67 -19.07
C GLU A 94 14.02 6.16 -18.83
N LYS A 95 14.37 6.54 -17.59
CA LYS A 95 14.78 7.90 -17.20
C LYS A 95 16.28 8.04 -17.04
#